data_AF-A0A835LRV1-F1
#
_entry.id   AF-A0A835LRV1-F1
#
_cell.length_a   1.000
_cell.length_b   1.000
_cell.length_c   1.000
_cell.angle_alpha   90.00
_cell.angle_beta   90.00
_cell.angle_gamma   90.00
#
_symmetry.space_group_name_H-M   'P 1'
#
loop_
_entity.id
_entity.type
_entity.pdbx_description
1 polymer ?
#
loop_
_entity_poly.entity_id
_entity_poly.type
_entity_poly.pdbx_seq_one_letter_code
_entity_poly.pdbx_strand_id
1 'polypeptide(L)'
;MEVIKGLRPQPNLRILSIGFYQGLTFPSWLEVSSLPKLVAVSLWSCGKCQDLPSFGRLPFLRKLRLHNMKSIKFIDKNGVVEGFTSLEELELHYMPILEGWSLLKVNEESDVILLPCLKKLSIKNCPKLRKLLFSFSLESLYLWGCGELVKDLPSLSSLQIYDFNEHISFPEELTTLPDGMRHIDRLHALSIMYCKNLRFLPAWLQHFTCLKTLEIEKCHPELHRRCKKESGEDWPKIAHIPSKYNDSLKE
;
A
#
# COMPACT_ATOMS: atom_id res chain seq x y z
N MET A 1 -8.89 31.45 0.80
CA MET A 1 -7.81 30.81 1.56
C MET A 1 -6.55 30.80 0.71
N GLU A 2 -5.72 31.85 0.83
CA GLU A 2 -4.50 32.05 0.04
C GLU A 2 -3.20 31.94 0.89
N VAL A 3 -3.33 31.70 2.20
CA VAL A 3 -2.22 31.74 3.18
C VAL A 3 -1.05 30.83 2.77
N ILE A 4 -1.36 29.63 2.25
CA ILE A 4 -0.33 28.67 1.87
C ILE A 4 0.51 29.14 0.68
N LYS A 5 -0.04 29.94 -0.24
CA LYS A 5 0.71 30.48 -1.39
C LYS A 5 1.72 31.54 -0.99
N GLY A 6 1.46 32.23 0.13
CA GLY A 6 2.37 33.24 0.70
C GLY A 6 3.51 32.65 1.53
N LEU A 7 3.49 31.34 1.82
CA LEU A 7 4.59 30.70 2.55
C LEU A 7 5.86 30.67 1.70
N ARG A 8 6.99 30.95 2.34
CA ARG A 8 8.33 30.79 1.78
C ARG A 8 9.09 29.76 2.63
N PRO A 9 8.96 28.47 2.30
CA PRO A 9 9.66 27.46 3.06
C PRO A 9 11.16 27.58 2.87
N GLN A 10 11.90 27.23 3.91
CA GLN A 10 13.36 27.27 3.87
C GLN A 10 13.90 26.12 3.01
N PRO A 11 14.96 26.33 2.18
CA PRO A 11 15.53 25.28 1.34
C PRO A 11 16.03 24.05 2.10
N ASN A 12 16.25 24.18 3.41
CA ASN A 12 16.67 23.11 4.31
C ASN A 12 15.50 22.30 4.92
N LEU A 13 14.26 22.57 4.52
CA LEU A 13 13.09 21.86 5.01
C LEU A 13 13.19 20.36 4.69
N ARG A 14 13.09 19.51 5.72
CA ARG A 14 13.19 18.05 5.59
C ARG A 14 11.85 17.34 5.71
N ILE A 15 10.91 17.91 6.44
CA ILE A 15 9.60 17.30 6.70
C ILE A 15 8.55 18.36 6.40
N LEU A 16 7.57 18.00 5.59
CA LEU A 16 6.42 18.84 5.28
C LEU A 16 5.15 18.10 5.66
N SER A 17 4.25 18.79 6.37
CA SER A 17 2.93 18.27 6.69
C SER A 17 1.88 19.33 6.43
N ILE A 18 0.88 19.02 5.59
CA ILE A 18 -0.21 19.92 5.23
C ILE A 18 -1.54 19.19 5.49
N GLY A 19 -2.37 19.79 6.35
CA GLY A 19 -3.68 19.26 6.72
C GLY A 19 -4.82 20.19 6.31
N PHE A 20 -5.98 19.62 5.99
CA PHE A 20 -7.23 20.33 5.74
C PHE A 20 -7.18 21.43 4.67
N TYR A 21 -6.22 21.37 3.74
CA TYR A 21 -6.06 22.37 2.71
C TYR A 21 -7.23 22.35 1.72
N GLN A 22 -7.85 23.51 1.51
CA GLN A 22 -9.08 23.67 0.70
C GLN A 22 -8.82 24.23 -0.70
N GLY A 23 -7.56 24.39 -1.12
CA GLY A 23 -7.25 24.86 -2.46
C GLY A 23 -7.32 23.75 -3.51
N LEU A 24 -7.53 24.14 -4.77
CA LEU A 24 -7.60 23.21 -5.90
C LEU A 24 -6.24 22.68 -6.33
N THR A 25 -5.20 23.50 -6.17
CA THR A 25 -3.81 23.20 -6.53
C THR A 25 -2.88 23.55 -5.38
N PHE A 26 -1.76 22.84 -5.28
CA PHE A 26 -0.70 23.21 -4.35
C PHE A 26 0.13 24.38 -4.88
N PRO A 27 0.75 25.19 -4.00
CA PRO A 27 1.61 26.29 -4.43
C PRO A 27 2.85 25.82 -5.20
N SER A 28 3.38 26.67 -6.08
CA SER A 28 4.59 26.39 -6.87
C SER A 28 5.85 26.20 -6.03
N TRP A 29 5.92 26.77 -4.82
CA TRP A 29 7.04 26.49 -3.91
C TRP A 29 7.09 25.04 -3.44
N LEU A 30 6.04 24.25 -3.67
CA LEU A 30 6.03 22.81 -3.40
C LEU A 30 6.67 21.99 -4.53
N GLU A 31 7.30 22.64 -5.50
CA GLU A 31 8.11 22.02 -6.53
C GLU A 31 9.55 21.75 -6.06
N VAL A 32 10.22 20.83 -6.76
CA VAL A 32 11.58 20.36 -6.44
C VAL A 32 12.61 21.49 -6.38
N SER A 33 12.45 22.52 -7.21
CA SER A 33 13.33 23.69 -7.25
C SER A 33 13.42 24.43 -5.92
N SER A 34 12.38 24.33 -5.09
CA SER A 34 12.25 25.08 -3.84
C SER A 34 12.55 24.23 -2.58
N LEU A 35 12.43 22.91 -2.67
CA LEU A 35 12.53 21.98 -1.53
C LEU A 35 13.49 20.80 -1.80
N PRO A 36 14.78 21.05 -2.11
CA PRO A 36 15.68 20.00 -2.57
C PRO A 36 16.04 18.98 -1.50
N LYS A 37 15.89 19.30 -0.20
CA LYS A 37 16.27 18.43 0.94
C LYS A 37 15.09 17.72 1.60
N LEU A 38 13.93 17.69 0.93
CA LEU A 38 12.72 17.15 1.52
C LEU A 38 12.80 15.62 1.61
N VAL A 39 12.60 15.09 2.82
CA VAL A 39 12.70 13.66 3.15
C VAL A 39 11.34 13.03 3.40
N ALA A 40 10.41 13.77 3.98
CA ALA A 40 9.09 13.28 4.31
C ALA A 40 7.99 14.29 3.96
N VAL A 41 6.94 13.81 3.31
CA VAL A 41 5.73 14.58 2.99
C VAL A 41 4.51 13.87 3.54
N SER A 42 3.66 14.61 4.26
CA SER A 42 2.35 14.15 4.71
C SER A 42 1.26 15.13 4.31
N LEU A 43 0.30 14.69 3.52
CA LEU A 43 -0.86 15.45 3.12
C LEU A 43 -2.11 14.74 3.64
N TRP A 44 -2.98 15.46 4.32
CA TRP A 44 -4.19 14.86 4.89
C TRP A 44 -5.42 15.76 4.84
N SER A 45 -6.56 15.19 4.48
CA SER A 45 -7.85 15.90 4.38
C SER A 45 -7.84 17.09 3.41
N CYS A 46 -7.00 17.06 2.36
CA CYS A 46 -6.97 18.08 1.30
C CYS A 46 -7.94 17.73 0.17
N GLY A 47 -9.23 17.56 0.52
CA GLY A 47 -10.22 16.90 -0.34
C GLY A 47 -10.58 17.61 -1.64
N LYS A 48 -10.24 18.90 -1.80
CA LYS A 48 -10.49 19.69 -3.02
C LYS A 48 -9.32 19.69 -4.00
N CYS A 49 -8.14 19.20 -3.59
CA CYS A 49 -6.97 19.19 -4.44
C CYS A 49 -7.16 18.21 -5.59
N GLN A 50 -7.03 18.70 -6.83
CA GLN A 50 -7.23 17.91 -8.04
C GLN A 50 -5.93 17.27 -8.52
N ASP A 51 -4.78 17.89 -8.21
CA ASP A 51 -3.47 17.41 -8.61
C ASP A 51 -2.48 17.49 -7.45
N LEU A 52 -1.53 16.55 -7.44
CA LEU A 52 -0.38 16.55 -6.55
C LEU A 52 0.84 17.16 -7.23
N PRO A 53 1.74 17.82 -6.48
CA PRO A 53 3.08 18.14 -6.95
C PRO A 53 3.83 16.89 -7.41
N SER A 54 4.83 17.08 -8.28
CA SER A 54 5.69 15.99 -8.79
C SER A 54 6.71 15.51 -7.76
N PHE A 55 6.22 14.87 -6.69
CA PHE A 55 7.03 14.33 -5.61
C PHE A 55 8.03 13.26 -6.07
N GLY A 56 7.81 12.59 -7.21
CA GLY A 56 8.74 11.61 -7.75
C GLY A 56 10.10 12.21 -8.12
N ARG A 57 10.16 13.52 -8.40
CA ARG A 57 11.41 14.23 -8.72
C ARG A 57 12.24 14.62 -7.49
N LEU A 58 11.75 14.37 -6.27
CA LEU A 58 12.46 14.74 -5.04
C LEU A 58 13.54 13.69 -4.71
N PRO A 59 14.84 14.05 -4.80
CA PRO A 59 15.93 13.07 -4.77
C PRO A 59 16.17 12.45 -3.39
N PHE A 60 15.63 13.02 -2.32
CA PHE A 60 15.80 12.50 -0.95
C PHE A 60 14.48 12.10 -0.30
N LEU A 61 13.38 12.07 -1.05
CA LEU A 61 12.07 11.75 -0.50
C LEU A 61 12.01 10.27 -0.14
N ARG A 62 12.00 9.98 1.16
CA ARG A 62 11.94 8.62 1.73
C ARG A 62 10.54 8.25 2.20
N LYS A 63 9.70 9.23 2.57
CA LYS A 63 8.36 8.98 3.12
C LYS A 63 7.30 9.84 2.45
N LEU A 64 6.25 9.22 1.93
CA LEU A 64 5.10 9.91 1.33
C LEU A 64 3.81 9.36 1.94
N ARG A 65 3.04 10.25 2.57
CA ARG A 65 1.76 9.92 3.19
C ARG A 65 0.65 10.77 2.61
N LEU A 66 -0.35 10.15 2.02
CA LEU A 66 -1.51 10.79 1.41
C LEU A 66 -2.78 10.22 2.05
N HIS A 67 -3.52 11.06 2.76
CA HIS A 67 -4.67 10.65 3.55
C HIS A 67 -5.91 11.47 3.19
N ASN A 68 -7.05 10.83 2.94
CA ASN A 68 -8.33 11.49 2.67
C ASN A 68 -8.26 12.50 1.50
N MET A 69 -7.58 12.11 0.41
CA MET A 69 -7.40 12.90 -0.81
C MET A 69 -8.48 12.52 -1.84
N LYS A 70 -9.68 13.12 -1.71
CA LYS A 70 -10.89 12.66 -2.42
C LYS A 70 -10.92 12.93 -3.92
N SER A 71 -10.14 13.88 -4.43
CA SER A 71 -10.16 14.32 -5.83
C SER A 71 -8.92 13.91 -6.63
N ILE A 72 -7.98 13.18 -6.03
CA ILE A 72 -6.77 12.73 -6.73
C ILE A 72 -7.05 11.42 -7.47
N LYS A 73 -6.99 11.50 -8.80
CA LYS A 73 -7.16 10.34 -9.69
C LYS A 73 -5.83 9.64 -10.00
N PHE A 74 -4.76 10.39 -10.22
CA PHE A 74 -3.43 9.86 -10.51
C PHE A 74 -2.36 10.56 -9.69
N ILE A 75 -1.36 9.81 -9.22
CA ILE A 75 -0.15 10.33 -8.61
C ILE A 75 0.85 10.70 -9.71
N ASP A 76 1.51 11.84 -9.51
CA ASP A 76 2.56 12.39 -10.38
C ASP A 76 2.16 12.47 -11.86
N LYS A 77 1.11 13.26 -12.12
CA LYS A 77 0.48 13.45 -13.43
C LYS A 77 1.48 13.83 -14.53
N ASN A 78 2.55 14.53 -14.18
CA ASN A 78 3.54 15.07 -15.12
C ASN A 78 4.68 14.09 -15.46
N GLY A 79 4.55 12.81 -15.10
CA GLY A 79 5.39 11.73 -15.60
C GLY A 79 6.85 11.88 -15.19
N VAL A 80 7.21 11.33 -14.03
CA VAL A 80 8.62 11.16 -13.67
C VAL A 80 9.10 9.86 -14.29
N VAL A 81 9.77 9.95 -15.44
CA VAL A 81 10.36 8.79 -16.15
C VAL A 81 11.21 7.93 -15.21
N GLU A 82 11.86 8.55 -14.22
CA GLU A 82 12.74 7.88 -13.25
C GLU A 82 12.00 7.27 -12.04
N GLY A 83 10.70 7.49 -11.89
CA GLY A 83 9.93 7.01 -10.73
C GLY A 83 10.36 7.64 -9.40
N PHE A 84 9.97 7.00 -8.29
CA PHE A 84 10.28 7.39 -6.92
C PHE A 84 11.52 6.63 -6.41
N THR A 85 12.70 7.02 -6.90
CA THR A 85 13.96 6.27 -6.70
C THR A 85 14.44 6.17 -5.26
N SER A 86 14.03 7.08 -4.38
CA SER A 86 14.45 7.09 -2.96
C SER A 86 13.34 6.75 -1.97
N LEU A 87 12.12 6.48 -2.45
CA LEU A 87 10.97 6.32 -1.57
C LEU A 87 11.01 4.96 -0.88
N GLU A 88 11.03 4.98 0.45
CA GLU A 88 11.08 3.79 1.30
C GLU A 88 9.73 3.48 1.96
N GLU A 89 8.93 4.50 2.28
CA GLU A 89 7.63 4.35 2.95
C GLU A 89 6.54 5.11 2.19
N LEU A 90 5.47 4.40 1.78
CA LEU A 90 4.31 4.96 1.09
C LEU A 90 3.02 4.62 1.83
N GLU A 91 2.23 5.64 2.16
CA GLU A 91 0.89 5.48 2.74
C GLU A 91 -0.17 6.18 1.86
N LEU A 92 -1.18 5.42 1.43
CA LEU A 92 -2.30 5.88 0.61
C LEU A 92 -3.62 5.51 1.26
N HIS A 93 -4.21 6.43 2.02
CA HIS A 93 -5.40 6.14 2.83
C HIS A 93 -6.60 6.99 2.40
N TYR A 94 -7.77 6.38 2.29
CA TYR A 94 -9.05 7.00 1.94
C TYR A 94 -8.97 7.84 0.65
N MET A 95 -8.51 7.23 -0.44
CA MET A 95 -8.42 7.85 -1.77
C MET A 95 -9.40 7.17 -2.75
N PRO A 96 -10.70 7.54 -2.74
CA PRO A 96 -11.78 6.76 -3.35
C PRO A 96 -11.73 6.66 -4.87
N ILE A 97 -11.09 7.62 -5.55
CA ILE A 97 -11.01 7.66 -7.02
C ILE A 97 -9.59 7.44 -7.56
N LEU A 98 -8.63 7.13 -6.70
CA LEU A 98 -7.24 6.93 -7.11
C LEU A 98 -7.13 5.67 -7.96
N GLU A 99 -6.70 5.82 -9.21
CA GLU A 99 -6.52 4.72 -10.17
C GLU A 99 -5.07 4.24 -10.24
N GLY A 100 -4.09 5.12 -9.96
CA GLY A 100 -2.67 4.76 -9.95
C GLY A 100 -1.74 5.93 -10.24
N TRP A 101 -0.69 5.66 -11.02
CA TRP A 101 0.31 6.64 -11.46
C TRP A 101 0.08 7.00 -12.92
N SER A 102 0.35 8.25 -13.29
CA SER A 102 0.15 8.74 -14.66
C SER A 102 0.91 7.93 -15.73
N LEU A 103 2.10 7.43 -15.38
CA LEU A 103 2.99 6.68 -16.27
C LEU A 103 2.41 5.32 -16.71
N LEU A 104 1.46 4.77 -15.94
CA LEU A 104 0.78 3.52 -16.29
C LEU A 104 -0.12 3.65 -17.52
N LYS A 105 -0.41 4.88 -17.97
CA LYS A 105 -1.13 5.11 -19.22
C LYS A 105 -0.26 4.94 -20.47
N VAL A 106 1.07 4.96 -20.31
CA VAL A 106 1.98 5.05 -21.45
C VAL A 106 2.28 3.67 -22.01
N ASN A 107 2.50 2.64 -21.18
CA ASN A 107 2.81 1.30 -21.66
C ASN A 107 2.21 0.22 -20.74
N GLU A 108 1.19 -0.50 -21.20
CA GLU A 108 0.63 -1.66 -20.48
C GLU A 108 1.63 -2.82 -20.36
N GLU A 109 2.72 -2.79 -21.15
CA GLU A 109 3.71 -3.86 -21.31
C GLU A 109 5.12 -3.56 -20.75
N SER A 110 5.36 -2.37 -20.16
CA SER A 110 6.72 -2.06 -19.67
C SER A 110 6.94 -2.48 -18.22
N ASP A 111 8.03 -3.21 -17.98
CA ASP A 111 8.61 -3.57 -16.66
C ASP A 111 9.14 -2.34 -15.88
N VAL A 112 8.51 -1.17 -15.99
CA VAL A 112 8.97 0.06 -15.33
C VAL A 112 8.70 -0.04 -13.84
N ILE A 113 9.75 -0.24 -13.06
CA ILE A 113 9.69 -0.20 -11.61
C ILE A 113 9.59 1.26 -11.16
N LEU A 114 8.38 1.69 -10.75
CA LEU A 114 8.11 3.05 -10.28
C LEU A 114 8.62 3.31 -8.86
N LEU A 115 8.75 2.26 -8.05
CA LEU A 115 9.00 2.33 -6.62
C LEU A 115 10.14 1.34 -6.25
N PRO A 116 11.38 1.57 -6.73
CA PRO A 116 12.47 0.58 -6.64
C PRO A 116 13.02 0.35 -5.23
N CYS A 117 12.91 1.35 -4.35
CA CYS A 117 13.45 1.31 -2.99
C CYS A 117 12.39 1.16 -1.90
N LEU A 118 11.15 0.84 -2.28
CA LEU A 118 10.04 0.80 -1.36
C LEU A 118 10.17 -0.37 -0.39
N LYS A 119 10.18 -0.06 0.92
CA LYS A 119 10.26 -1.02 2.02
C LYS A 119 8.93 -1.19 2.72
N LYS A 120 8.14 -0.12 2.85
CA LYS A 120 6.85 -0.15 3.52
C LYS A 120 5.76 0.47 2.65
N LEU A 121 4.67 -0.27 2.48
CA LEU A 121 3.52 0.18 1.70
C LEU A 121 2.27 -0.02 2.53
N SER A 122 1.49 1.03 2.74
CA SER A 122 0.21 0.97 3.43
C SER A 122 -0.88 1.60 2.57
N ILE A 123 -1.86 0.81 2.16
CA ILE A 123 -2.96 1.26 1.31
C ILE A 123 -4.25 0.96 2.04
N LYS A 124 -5.15 1.94 2.12
CA LYS A 124 -6.38 1.83 2.89
C LYS A 124 -7.52 2.54 2.19
N ASN A 125 -8.64 1.87 1.94
CA ASN A 125 -9.83 2.40 1.27
C ASN A 125 -9.48 3.14 -0.05
N CYS A 126 -8.77 2.45 -0.94
CA CYS A 126 -8.40 2.90 -2.28
C CYS A 126 -8.97 1.93 -3.34
N PRO A 127 -10.29 1.93 -3.57
CA PRO A 127 -10.99 0.85 -4.27
C PRO A 127 -10.70 0.78 -5.77
N LYS A 128 -10.30 1.89 -6.40
CA LYS A 128 -10.01 1.97 -7.84
C LYS A 128 -8.53 1.77 -8.19
N LEU A 129 -7.67 1.55 -7.20
CA LEU A 129 -6.24 1.42 -7.41
C LEU A 129 -5.96 0.04 -8.02
N ARG A 130 -5.48 0.01 -9.27
CA ARG A 130 -5.38 -1.25 -10.05
C ARG A 130 -3.98 -1.85 -10.07
N LYS A 131 -2.93 -1.03 -10.20
CA LYS A 131 -1.56 -1.52 -10.37
C LYS A 131 -0.56 -0.71 -9.57
N LEU A 132 0.39 -1.42 -9.00
CA LEU A 132 1.59 -0.87 -8.38
C LEU A 132 2.81 -1.55 -8.98
N LEU A 133 3.80 -0.77 -9.37
CA LEU A 133 5.06 -1.27 -9.91
C LEU A 133 6.18 -0.92 -8.93
N PHE A 134 6.47 -1.84 -8.01
CA PHE A 134 7.56 -1.74 -7.02
C PHE A 134 8.54 -2.91 -7.17
N SER A 135 9.74 -2.78 -6.61
CA SER A 135 10.76 -3.84 -6.60
C SER A 135 10.53 -4.87 -5.49
N PHE A 136 11.25 -6.00 -5.53
CA PHE A 136 11.25 -7.11 -4.58
C PHE A 136 11.86 -6.78 -3.19
N SER A 137 11.93 -5.50 -2.82
CA SER A 137 12.59 -5.02 -1.59
C SER A 137 11.62 -4.70 -0.45
N LEU A 138 10.31 -4.98 -0.59
CA LEU A 138 9.28 -4.52 0.34
C LEU A 138 9.28 -5.28 1.68
N GLU A 139 9.82 -4.75 2.77
CA GLU A 139 9.81 -5.37 4.10
C GLU A 139 8.45 -5.37 4.83
N SER A 140 7.44 -4.61 4.39
CA SER A 140 6.10 -4.49 5.02
C SER A 140 5.02 -3.96 4.07
N LEU A 141 3.93 -4.70 3.87
CA LEU A 141 2.73 -4.27 3.14
C LEU A 141 1.55 -4.26 4.10
N TYR A 142 0.67 -3.27 3.97
CA TYR A 142 -0.59 -3.17 4.71
C TYR A 142 -1.67 -2.82 3.69
N LEU A 143 -2.72 -3.63 3.55
CA LEU A 143 -3.81 -3.41 2.61
C LEU A 143 -5.13 -3.39 3.36
N TRP A 144 -5.89 -2.32 3.25
CA TRP A 144 -7.21 -2.20 3.85
C TRP A 144 -8.25 -1.82 2.80
N GLY A 145 -9.27 -2.64 2.55
CA GLY A 145 -10.37 -2.29 1.62
C GLY A 145 -9.91 -2.03 0.18
N CYS A 146 -9.02 -2.88 -0.35
CA CYS A 146 -8.33 -2.72 -1.64
C CYS A 146 -8.72 -3.81 -2.65
N GLY A 147 -10.00 -3.91 -2.98
CA GLY A 147 -10.56 -5.05 -3.73
C GLY A 147 -9.86 -5.38 -5.06
N GLU A 148 -9.61 -4.41 -5.94
CA GLU A 148 -9.05 -4.68 -7.28
C GLU A 148 -7.53 -4.89 -7.28
N LEU A 149 -6.82 -4.25 -6.33
CA LEU A 149 -5.36 -4.22 -6.29
C LEU A 149 -4.74 -5.62 -6.12
N VAL A 150 -5.43 -6.50 -5.39
CA VAL A 150 -4.87 -7.81 -4.97
C VAL A 150 -4.65 -8.75 -6.15
N LYS A 151 -5.33 -8.56 -7.28
CA LYS A 151 -5.18 -9.42 -8.46
C LYS A 151 -3.81 -9.29 -9.12
N ASP A 152 -3.21 -8.10 -9.06
CA ASP A 152 -2.02 -7.74 -9.85
C ASP A 152 -0.78 -7.40 -8.99
N LEU A 153 -0.78 -7.72 -7.69
CA LEU A 153 0.39 -7.44 -6.84
C LEU A 153 1.57 -8.34 -7.23
N PRO A 154 2.72 -7.78 -7.67
CA PRO A 154 3.97 -8.52 -7.70
C PRO A 154 4.41 -8.86 -6.28
N SER A 155 5.44 -9.69 -6.15
CA SER A 155 5.91 -10.30 -4.90
C SER A 155 6.36 -9.26 -3.83
N LEU A 156 5.72 -9.25 -2.65
CA LEU A 156 5.84 -8.29 -1.54
C LEU A 156 6.25 -8.84 -0.16
N SER A 157 7.47 -8.57 0.31
CA SER A 157 8.17 -9.09 1.53
C SER A 157 7.64 -8.75 2.94
N SER A 158 6.37 -8.39 3.09
CA SER A 158 5.53 -8.63 4.29
C SER A 158 4.12 -8.18 3.91
N LEU A 159 3.05 -8.75 4.45
CA LEU A 159 1.67 -8.35 4.12
C LEU A 159 0.79 -8.25 5.36
N GLN A 160 -0.09 -7.27 5.43
CA GLN A 160 -1.04 -7.07 6.51
C GLN A 160 -2.36 -6.63 5.89
N ILE A 161 -3.25 -7.57 5.56
CA ILE A 161 -4.58 -7.25 5.05
C ILE A 161 -5.49 -6.90 6.23
N TYR A 162 -6.29 -5.85 6.11
CA TYR A 162 -7.37 -5.47 7.01
C TYR A 162 -8.65 -5.23 6.19
N ASP A 163 -9.82 -5.42 6.77
CA ASP A 163 -11.12 -4.98 6.23
C ASP A 163 -11.94 -4.47 7.40
N PHE A 164 -12.82 -3.49 7.20
CA PHE A 164 -13.57 -2.92 8.32
C PHE A 164 -14.90 -2.29 7.89
N ASN A 165 -15.47 -2.56 6.72
CA ASN A 165 -16.75 -1.90 6.37
C ASN A 165 -17.79 -2.73 5.61
N GLU A 166 -19.05 -2.50 5.99
CA GLU A 166 -20.30 -3.08 5.45
C GLU A 166 -20.65 -2.67 4.00
N HIS A 167 -19.80 -1.87 3.34
CA HIS A 167 -19.99 -1.47 1.94
C HIS A 167 -18.71 -1.56 1.08
N ILE A 168 -17.71 -2.32 1.50
CA ILE A 168 -16.55 -2.61 0.66
C ILE A 168 -16.40 -4.12 0.57
N SER A 169 -16.94 -4.68 -0.50
CA SER A 169 -16.65 -6.05 -0.89
C SER A 169 -15.22 -6.11 -1.43
N PHE A 170 -14.39 -7.02 -0.89
CA PHE A 170 -13.36 -7.65 -1.72
C PHE A 170 -14.06 -8.16 -2.99
N PRO A 171 -13.41 -8.22 -4.17
CA PRO A 171 -14.01 -8.89 -5.31
C PRO A 171 -14.50 -10.26 -4.82
N GLU A 172 -15.76 -10.59 -5.13
CA GLU A 172 -16.42 -11.81 -4.65
C GLU A 172 -15.59 -13.08 -4.93
N GLU A 173 -14.64 -12.97 -5.86
CA GLU A 173 -13.75 -13.99 -6.35
C GLU A 173 -12.49 -14.24 -5.49
N LEU A 174 -12.06 -13.31 -4.61
CA LEU A 174 -10.80 -13.48 -3.88
C LEU A 174 -10.96 -14.43 -2.69
N THR A 175 -10.93 -15.72 -3.03
CA THR A 175 -11.05 -16.83 -2.08
C THR A 175 -9.71 -17.30 -1.52
N THR A 176 -8.59 -16.85 -2.10
CA THR A 176 -7.21 -17.13 -1.69
C THR A 176 -6.32 -15.90 -1.87
N LEU A 177 -5.17 -15.89 -1.20
CA LEU A 177 -4.09 -14.94 -1.51
C LEU A 177 -3.56 -15.21 -2.94
N PRO A 178 -3.20 -14.15 -3.70
CA PRO A 178 -2.80 -14.25 -5.11
C PRO A 178 -1.45 -14.95 -5.31
N ASP A 179 -1.29 -15.69 -6.41
CA ASP A 179 -0.06 -16.41 -6.74
C ASP A 179 1.13 -15.51 -7.07
N GLY A 180 0.89 -14.24 -7.43
CA GLY A 180 1.93 -13.22 -7.58
C GLY A 180 2.78 -13.03 -6.30
N MET A 181 2.31 -13.56 -5.17
CA MET A 181 3.02 -13.56 -3.91
C MET A 181 4.01 -14.72 -3.73
N ARG A 182 4.10 -15.72 -4.61
CA ARG A 182 4.97 -16.88 -4.34
C ARG A 182 6.47 -16.57 -4.23
N HIS A 183 6.96 -15.48 -4.82
CA HIS A 183 8.40 -15.15 -4.87
C HIS A 183 8.85 -14.27 -3.71
N ILE A 184 8.14 -14.35 -2.58
CA ILE A 184 8.37 -13.52 -1.40
C ILE A 184 9.00 -14.34 -0.27
N ASP A 185 10.16 -14.91 -0.55
CA ASP A 185 10.90 -15.75 0.39
C ASP A 185 11.37 -15.01 1.66
N ARG A 186 11.50 -13.67 1.61
CA ARG A 186 11.95 -12.82 2.73
C ARG A 186 10.82 -12.23 3.60
N LEU A 187 9.58 -12.71 3.45
CA LEU A 187 8.44 -12.25 4.24
C LEU A 187 8.70 -12.41 5.74
N HIS A 188 8.67 -11.35 6.54
CA HIS A 188 8.86 -11.47 8.01
C HIS A 188 7.55 -11.51 8.81
N ALA A 189 6.52 -10.80 8.35
CA ALA A 189 5.23 -10.72 9.02
C ALA A 189 4.08 -10.76 7.99
N LEU A 190 3.07 -11.58 8.27
CA LEU A 190 1.81 -11.68 7.54
C LEU A 190 0.66 -11.43 8.52
N SER A 191 -0.21 -10.46 8.26
CA SER A 191 -1.46 -10.27 8.97
C SER A 191 -2.60 -10.30 7.96
N ILE A 192 -3.72 -10.92 8.30
CA ILE A 192 -4.89 -11.10 7.44
C ILE A 192 -6.10 -10.90 8.34
N MET A 193 -6.76 -9.77 8.23
CA MET A 193 -7.86 -9.40 9.09
C MET A 193 -9.09 -9.03 8.29
N TYR A 194 -10.25 -9.46 8.76
CA TYR A 194 -11.57 -9.14 8.23
C TYR A 194 -11.84 -9.55 6.77
N CYS A 195 -11.02 -10.43 6.18
CA CYS A 195 -11.22 -10.92 4.83
C CYS A 195 -12.42 -11.89 4.73
N LYS A 196 -13.63 -11.36 4.49
CA LYS A 196 -14.87 -12.15 4.49
C LYS A 196 -14.99 -13.17 3.35
N ASN A 197 -14.28 -12.99 2.23
CA ASN A 197 -14.32 -13.93 1.10
C ASN A 197 -13.12 -14.88 1.05
N LEU A 198 -12.05 -14.61 1.81
CA LEU A 198 -10.85 -15.42 1.84
C LEU A 198 -11.12 -16.73 2.59
N ARG A 199 -11.16 -17.84 1.87
CA ARG A 199 -11.57 -19.15 2.39
C ARG A 199 -10.41 -20.10 2.69
N PHE A 200 -9.27 -19.93 2.01
CA PHE A 200 -8.12 -20.81 2.18
C PHE A 200 -6.80 -20.08 1.94
N LEU A 201 -5.71 -20.68 2.44
CA LEU A 201 -4.34 -20.21 2.22
C LEU A 201 -3.69 -20.95 1.04
N PRO A 202 -2.87 -20.26 0.23
CA PRO A 202 -2.18 -20.90 -0.89
C PRO A 202 -1.04 -21.79 -0.43
N ALA A 203 -0.70 -22.79 -1.25
CA ALA A 203 0.34 -23.77 -0.94
C ALA A 203 1.74 -23.15 -0.79
N TRP A 204 2.04 -22.08 -1.54
CA TRP A 204 3.36 -21.45 -1.49
C TRP A 204 3.71 -20.88 -0.11
N LEU A 205 2.73 -20.63 0.76
CA LEU A 205 2.96 -20.10 2.11
C LEU A 205 3.82 -21.04 2.96
N GLN A 206 3.77 -22.36 2.69
CA GLN A 206 4.59 -23.36 3.38
C GLN A 206 6.10 -23.16 3.16
N HIS A 207 6.49 -22.43 2.10
CA HIS A 207 7.87 -22.19 1.73
C HIS A 207 8.42 -20.87 2.30
N PHE A 208 7.60 -20.10 3.03
CA PHE A 208 8.00 -18.80 3.60
C PHE A 208 8.77 -18.98 4.91
N THR A 209 9.97 -19.55 4.80
CA THR A 209 10.82 -19.87 5.95
C THR A 209 11.26 -18.64 6.77
N CYS A 210 11.26 -17.44 6.19
CA CYS A 210 11.55 -16.19 6.91
C CYS A 210 10.36 -15.64 7.71
N LEU A 211 9.15 -16.21 7.56
CA LEU A 211 7.93 -15.70 8.15
C LEU A 211 7.90 -15.98 9.65
N LYS A 212 8.00 -14.90 10.44
CA LYS A 212 8.07 -14.95 11.90
C LYS A 212 6.71 -14.83 12.55
N THR A 213 5.80 -14.07 11.92
CA THR A 213 4.49 -13.73 12.48
C THR A 213 3.39 -13.96 11.44
N LEU A 214 2.34 -14.70 11.81
CA LEU A 214 1.08 -14.83 11.06
C LEU A 214 -0.09 -14.47 11.97
N GLU A 215 -0.92 -13.53 11.54
CA GLU A 215 -2.15 -13.16 12.23
C GLU A 215 -3.36 -13.33 11.30
N ILE A 216 -4.40 -14.03 11.74
CA ILE A 216 -5.65 -14.25 11.03
C ILE A 216 -6.83 -13.90 11.95
N GLU A 217 -7.41 -12.71 11.81
CA GLU A 217 -8.55 -12.26 12.64
C GLU A 217 -9.80 -12.02 11.82
N LYS A 218 -10.97 -12.34 12.36
CA LYS A 218 -12.29 -11.93 11.83
C LYS A 218 -12.51 -12.20 10.33
N CYS A 219 -11.84 -13.21 9.77
CA CYS A 219 -11.95 -13.63 8.37
C CYS A 219 -13.11 -14.62 8.15
N HIS A 220 -13.27 -15.15 6.93
CA HIS A 220 -14.30 -16.16 6.66
C HIS A 220 -14.14 -17.39 7.59
N PRO A 221 -15.21 -17.92 8.19
CA PRO A 221 -15.14 -19.06 9.12
C PRO A 221 -14.45 -20.30 8.54
N GLU A 222 -14.58 -20.54 7.24
CA GLU A 222 -13.88 -21.63 6.55
C GLU A 222 -12.35 -21.51 6.63
N LEU A 223 -11.78 -20.30 6.53
CA LEU A 223 -10.34 -20.10 6.68
C LEU A 223 -9.89 -20.46 8.09
N HIS A 224 -10.67 -20.07 9.10
CA HIS A 224 -10.43 -20.42 10.50
C HIS A 224 -10.50 -21.94 10.73
N ARG A 225 -11.45 -22.64 10.10
CA ARG A 225 -11.58 -24.11 10.13
C ARG A 225 -10.37 -24.80 9.51
N ARG A 226 -9.92 -24.32 8.35
CA ARG A 226 -8.79 -24.89 7.61
C ARG A 226 -7.44 -24.58 8.26
N CYS A 227 -7.30 -23.47 8.97
CA CYS A 227 -6.08 -23.11 9.71
C CYS A 227 -6.02 -23.70 11.13
N LYS A 228 -7.03 -24.50 11.54
CA LYS A 228 -7.07 -25.11 12.87
C LYS A 228 -5.85 -25.99 13.12
N LYS A 229 -5.19 -25.79 14.26
CA LYS A 229 -3.98 -26.54 14.66
C LYS A 229 -4.19 -28.04 14.56
N GLU A 230 -3.25 -28.72 13.91
CA GLU A 230 -3.13 -30.19 13.75
C GLU A 230 -4.26 -30.91 12.99
N SER A 231 -5.44 -30.30 12.83
CA SER A 231 -6.58 -30.91 12.13
C SER A 231 -7.00 -30.19 10.85
N GLY A 232 -6.55 -28.96 10.65
CA GLY A 232 -6.96 -28.11 9.53
C GLY A 232 -6.15 -28.40 8.26
N GLU A 233 -6.81 -28.38 7.10
CA GLU A 233 -6.18 -28.63 5.79
C GLU A 233 -5.08 -27.63 5.41
N ASP A 234 -5.15 -26.40 5.92
CA ASP A 234 -4.18 -25.34 5.68
C ASP A 234 -3.15 -25.24 6.82
N TRP A 235 -3.30 -25.99 7.91
CA TRP A 235 -2.34 -26.01 9.02
C TRP A 235 -0.91 -26.38 8.59
N PRO A 236 -0.67 -27.40 7.75
CA PRO A 236 0.68 -27.72 7.29
C PRO A 236 1.36 -26.54 6.56
N LYS A 237 0.57 -25.67 5.93
CA LYS A 237 1.07 -24.50 5.20
C LYS A 237 1.59 -23.41 6.13
N ILE A 238 1.15 -23.38 7.38
CA ILE A 238 1.52 -22.35 8.35
C ILE A 238 2.27 -22.90 9.55
N ALA A 239 2.36 -24.22 9.72
CA ALA A 239 2.92 -24.87 10.90
C ALA A 239 4.33 -24.37 11.29
N HIS A 240 5.18 -24.09 10.29
CA HIS A 240 6.55 -23.61 10.46
C HIS A 240 6.69 -22.19 11.05
N ILE A 241 5.60 -21.41 11.10
CA ILE A 241 5.62 -20.00 11.55
C ILE A 241 5.68 -19.93 13.09
N PRO A 242 6.66 -19.27 13.70
CA PRO A 242 6.84 -19.24 15.15
C PRO A 242 5.68 -18.60 15.92
N SER A 243 5.24 -17.41 15.51
CA SER A 243 4.17 -16.66 16.16
C SER A 243 2.91 -16.70 15.29
N LYS A 244 1.84 -17.31 15.81
CA LYS A 244 0.55 -17.40 15.14
C LYS A 244 -0.54 -16.83 16.04
N TYR A 245 -1.29 -15.87 15.54
CA TYR A 245 -2.50 -15.40 16.19
C TYR A 245 -3.69 -15.69 15.28
N ASN A 246 -4.68 -16.42 15.78
CA ASN A 246 -5.90 -16.69 15.03
C ASN A 246 -7.04 -16.84 16.02
N ASP A 247 -8.19 -16.23 15.74
CA ASP A 247 -9.38 -16.32 16.59
C ASP A 247 -9.83 -17.78 16.85
N SER A 248 -9.52 -18.72 15.96
CA SER A 248 -9.79 -20.17 16.13
C SER A 248 -8.66 -20.97 16.77
N LEU A 249 -7.51 -20.33 17.06
CA LEU A 249 -6.36 -20.91 17.77
C LEU A 249 -6.29 -20.45 19.23
N LYS A 250 -7.33 -19.78 19.74
CA LYS A 250 -7.49 -19.50 21.17
C LYS A 250 -7.81 -20.82 21.87
N GLU A 251 -6.81 -21.41 22.51
CA GLU A 251 -7.03 -22.28 23.69
C GLU A 251 -7.63 -21.46 24.83
#